data_AF-A0A2R4TA45-F1
#
_entry.id   AF-A0A2R4TA45-F1
#
_cell.length_a   1.000
_cell.length_b   1.000
_cell.length_c   1.000
_cell.angle_alpha   90.00
_cell.angle_beta   90.00
_cell.angle_gamma   90.00
#
_symmetry.space_group_name_H-M   'P 1'
#
loop_
_entity.id
_entity.type
_entity.pdbx_description
1 polymer ?
#
loop_
_entity_poly.entity_id
_entity_poly.type
_entity_poly.pdbx_seq_one_letter_code
_entity_poly.pdbx_strand_id
1 'polypeptide(L)'
;MNLSWDDFRLTYQDHRLELVWPGFSVLEAELDRCVSATLRQRGPDGGAQLVFQFRDSDRPVPGLLVIRVDVPARYADGAHIFTEWLQHRHGVPEHAQEAAEDTVLEQVPLNSAAWIAAPAGPASDELFHHVLTRIAMDTD
;
A
#
# COMPACT_ATOMS: atom_id res chain seq x y z
N MET A 1 -11.67 -1.97 20.59
CA MET A 1 -10.47 -2.83 20.55
C MET A 1 -9.25 -1.94 20.75
N ASN A 2 -8.15 -2.40 21.34
CA ASN A 2 -6.93 -1.60 21.43
C ASN A 2 -5.67 -2.43 21.18
N LEU A 3 -4.61 -1.75 20.77
CA LEU A 3 -3.26 -2.27 20.61
C LEU A 3 -2.30 -1.15 21.03
N SER A 4 -1.34 -1.41 21.91
CA SER A 4 -0.44 -0.37 22.40
C SER A 4 0.92 -0.91 22.78
N TRP A 5 1.94 -0.09 22.53
CA TRP A 5 3.31 -0.29 22.99
C TRP A 5 3.97 1.06 23.30
N ASP A 6 5.25 1.02 23.68
CA ASP A 6 6.00 2.09 24.34
C ASP A 6 5.70 3.52 23.84
N ASP A 7 5.65 3.71 22.52
CA ASP A 7 5.51 4.99 21.85
C ASP A 7 4.32 5.04 20.87
N PHE A 8 3.39 4.10 20.97
CA PHE A 8 2.25 4.04 20.07
C PHE A 8 1.00 3.42 20.70
N ARG A 9 -0.15 3.96 20.34
CA ARG A 9 -1.46 3.39 20.67
C ARG A 9 -2.36 3.44 19.45
N LEU A 10 -2.99 2.31 19.15
CA LEU A 10 -4.08 2.17 18.22
C LEU A 10 -5.34 1.79 19.00
N THR A 11 -6.39 2.60 18.89
CA THR A 11 -7.69 2.30 19.46
C THR A 11 -8.73 2.24 18.35
N TYR A 12 -9.70 1.36 18.53
CA TYR A 12 -10.97 1.41 17.81
C TYR A 12 -12.08 1.69 18.82
N GLN A 13 -12.80 2.79 18.59
CA GLN A 13 -13.96 3.21 19.36
C GLN A 13 -14.92 3.99 18.45
N ASP A 14 -16.22 3.79 18.63
CA ASP A 14 -17.28 4.57 17.96
C ASP A 14 -17.09 4.70 16.43
N HIS A 15 -16.79 3.57 15.76
CA HIS A 15 -16.52 3.51 14.31
C HIS A 15 -15.30 4.31 13.83
N ARG A 16 -14.37 4.64 14.73
CA ARG A 16 -13.15 5.38 14.43
C ARG A 16 -11.92 4.61 14.85
N LEU A 17 -10.87 4.74 14.04
CA LEU A 17 -9.51 4.36 14.38
C LEU A 17 -8.76 5.60 14.84
N GLU A 18 -8.15 5.51 16.01
CA GLU A 18 -7.29 6.54 16.57
C GLU A 18 -5.87 5.97 16.69
N LEU A 19 -4.93 6.62 16.03
CA LEU A 19 -3.51 6.28 16.02
C LEU A 19 -2.75 7.40 16.72
N VAL A 20 -2.14 7.08 17.86
CA VAL A 20 -1.48 8.04 18.73
C VAL A 20 -0.01 7.70 18.86
N TRP A 21 0.85 8.65 18.51
CA TRP A 21 2.27 8.66 18.84
C TRP A 21 2.49 9.73 19.92
N PRO A 22 2.60 9.34 21.21
CA PRO A 22 2.75 10.30 22.30
C PRO A 22 3.92 11.26 22.07
N GLY A 23 3.64 12.56 22.17
CA GLY A 23 4.64 13.61 21.95
C GLY A 23 4.92 13.95 20.49
N PHE A 24 4.27 13.28 19.53
CA PHE A 24 4.45 13.55 18.10
C PHE A 24 3.15 13.93 17.39
N SER A 25 2.18 13.01 17.31
CA SER A 25 0.96 13.23 16.53
C SER A 25 -0.18 12.31 16.94
N VAL A 26 -1.40 12.75 16.63
CA VAL A 26 -2.62 11.95 16.71
C VAL A 26 -3.25 11.96 15.32
N LEU A 27 -3.68 10.79 14.86
CA LEU A 27 -4.48 10.65 13.65
C LEU A 27 -5.77 9.91 13.97
N GLU A 28 -6.88 10.54 13.59
CA GLU A 28 -8.21 9.98 13.68
C GLU A 28 -8.76 9.76 12.27
N ALA A 29 -9.30 8.57 12.03
CA ALA A 29 -9.96 8.23 10.78
C ALA A 29 -11.22 7.40 11.03
N GLU A 30 -12.28 7.70 10.27
CA GLU A 30 -13.49 6.86 10.26
C GLU A 30 -13.18 5.51 9.61
N LEU A 31 -13.70 4.43 10.20
CA LEU A 31 -13.43 3.09 9.69
C LEU A 31 -14.02 2.88 8.29
N ASP A 32 -15.13 3.54 7.97
CA ASP A 32 -15.78 3.48 6.65
C ASP A 32 -14.89 4.08 5.54
N ARG A 33 -13.89 4.89 5.91
CA ARG A 33 -12.88 5.44 5.00
C ARG A 33 -11.65 4.52 4.87
N CYS A 34 -11.54 3.48 5.69
CA CYS A 34 -10.45 2.52 5.68
C CYS A 34 -10.66 1.51 4.54
N VAL A 35 -9.88 1.65 3.47
CA VAL A 35 -10.00 0.78 2.29
C VAL A 35 -9.20 -0.51 2.43
N SER A 36 -8.21 -0.54 3.33
CA SER A 36 -7.49 -1.76 3.66
C SER A 36 -6.69 -1.65 4.96
N ALA A 37 -6.52 -2.79 5.63
CA ALA A 37 -5.58 -2.97 6.74
C ALA A 37 -4.81 -4.28 6.56
N THR A 38 -3.48 -4.21 6.61
CA THR A 38 -2.60 -5.37 6.41
C THR A 38 -1.47 -5.38 7.42
N LEU A 39 -1.13 -6.56 7.93
CA LEU A 39 0.06 -6.80 8.74
C LEU A 39 1.14 -7.48 7.89
N ARG A 40 2.33 -6.89 7.82
CA ARG A 40 3.47 -7.43 7.06
C ARG A 40 4.58 -7.84 7.99
N GLN A 41 5.11 -9.05 7.84
CA GLN A 41 6.31 -9.46 8.58
C GLN A 41 7.53 -8.67 8.10
N ARG A 42 8.36 -8.19 9.02
CA ARG A 42 9.56 -7.41 8.73
C ARG A 42 10.81 -8.17 9.16
N GLY A 43 11.49 -8.77 8.19
CA GLY A 43 12.82 -9.35 8.37
C GLY A 43 12.89 -10.48 9.41
N PRO A 44 14.10 -10.96 9.74
CA PRO A 44 14.31 -12.11 10.63
C PRO A 44 14.08 -11.78 12.12
N ASP A 45 13.98 -10.50 12.49
CA ASP A 45 13.89 -10.05 13.89
C ASP A 45 12.50 -10.25 14.50
N GLY A 46 11.55 -10.81 13.74
CA GLY A 46 10.18 -11.10 14.17
C GLY A 46 9.29 -9.86 14.33
N GLY A 47 9.80 -8.67 13.95
CA GLY A 47 9.00 -7.46 13.89
C GLY A 47 7.99 -7.52 12.75
N ALA A 48 6.98 -6.66 12.80
CA ALA A 48 5.99 -6.53 11.74
C ALA A 48 5.72 -5.06 11.42
N GLN A 49 4.93 -4.81 10.39
CA GLN A 49 4.47 -3.49 10.00
C GLN A 49 2.96 -3.53 9.72
N LEU A 50 2.20 -2.74 10.46
CA LEU A 50 0.80 -2.48 10.18
C LEU A 50 0.71 -1.39 9.11
N VAL A 51 -0.06 -1.66 8.07
CA VAL A 51 -0.31 -0.71 6.99
C VAL A 51 -1.81 -0.48 6.88
N PHE A 52 -2.23 0.77 7.08
CA PHE A 52 -3.59 1.22 6.83
C PHE A 52 -3.63 2.08 5.60
N GLN A 53 -4.66 1.91 4.78
CA GLN A 53 -4.97 2.83 3.69
C GLN A 53 -6.34 3.42 3.91
N PHE A 54 -6.43 4.74 3.81
CA PHE A 54 -7.67 5.50 3.91
C PHE A 54 -7.90 6.29 2.63
N ARG A 55 -9.15 6.33 2.18
CA ARG A 55 -9.57 7.11 1.03
C ARG A 55 -10.60 8.15 1.44
N ASP A 56 -10.39 9.39 1.03
CA ASP A 56 -11.38 10.45 1.16
C ASP A 56 -12.05 10.65 -0.20
N SER A 57 -13.18 9.97 -0.41
CA SER A 57 -13.94 10.00 -1.67
C SER A 57 -14.89 11.18 -1.79
N ASP A 58 -15.13 11.91 -0.69
CA ASP A 58 -16.10 13.02 -0.64
C ASP A 58 -15.54 14.32 -1.23
N ARG A 59 -14.26 14.34 -1.59
CA ARG A 59 -13.59 15.50 -2.16
C ARG A 59 -13.62 15.47 -3.69
N PRO A 60 -13.63 16.64 -4.35
CA PRO A 60 -13.54 16.73 -5.81
C PRO A 60 -12.32 16.03 -6.42
N VAL A 61 -11.23 15.96 -5.66
CA VAL A 61 -10.04 15.15 -5.96
C VAL A 61 -9.87 14.15 -4.83
N PRO A 62 -10.15 12.84 -5.05
CA PRO A 62 -10.03 11.84 -4.01
C PRO A 62 -8.61 11.78 -3.46
N GLY A 63 -8.49 11.79 -2.13
CA GLY A 63 -7.22 11.66 -1.42
C GLY A 63 -6.96 10.21 -1.02
N LEU A 64 -5.69 9.79 -1.06
CA LEU A 64 -5.23 8.54 -0.47
C LEU A 64 -4.24 8.87 0.67
N LEU A 65 -4.50 8.32 1.85
CA LEU A 65 -3.60 8.37 2.98
C LEU A 65 -3.13 6.95 3.31
N VAL A 66 -1.82 6.74 3.31
CA VAL A 66 -1.21 5.48 3.72
C VAL A 66 -0.47 5.69 5.03
N ILE A 67 -0.82 4.90 6.04
CA ILE A 67 -0.18 4.95 7.35
C ILE A 67 0.55 3.63 7.56
N ARG A 68 1.83 3.75 7.91
CA ARG A 68 2.67 2.60 8.24
C ARG A 68 3.12 2.73 9.68
N VAL A 69 2.92 1.66 10.44
CA VAL A 69 3.28 1.60 11.84
C VAL A 69 4.15 0.37 12.05
N ASP A 70 5.37 0.58 12.51
CA ASP A 70 6.27 -0.51 12.86
C ASP A 70 5.80 -1.15 14.18
N VAL A 71 5.65 -2.47 14.18
CA VAL A 71 5.19 -3.27 15.32
C VAL A 71 6.37 -4.06 15.87
N PRO A 72 6.78 -3.83 17.12
CA PRO A 72 7.82 -4.64 17.75
C PRO A 72 7.39 -6.10 17.85
N ALA A 73 8.35 -7.03 17.73
CA ALA A 73 8.08 -8.48 17.65
C ALA A 73 7.16 -9.01 18.78
N ARG A 74 7.35 -8.50 20.01
CA ARG A 74 6.56 -8.88 21.18
C ARG A 74 5.06 -8.51 21.09
N TYR A 75 4.68 -7.67 20.13
CA TYR A 75 3.29 -7.26 19.89
C TYR A 75 2.76 -7.74 18.53
N ALA A 76 3.54 -8.53 17.77
CA ALA A 76 3.15 -8.99 16.44
C ALA A 76 1.85 -9.82 16.47
N ASP A 77 1.71 -10.71 17.45
CA ASP A 77 0.49 -11.52 17.63
C ASP A 77 -0.73 -10.64 17.94
N GLY A 78 -0.56 -9.63 18.79
CA GLY A 78 -1.63 -8.67 19.10
C GLY A 78 -2.05 -7.86 17.86
N ALA A 79 -1.07 -7.45 17.05
CA ALA A 79 -1.33 -6.77 15.79
C ALA A 79 -2.03 -7.68 14.77
N HIS A 80 -1.70 -8.97 14.76
CA HIS A 80 -2.35 -9.96 13.91
C HIS A 80 -3.83 -10.11 14.30
N ILE A 81 -4.10 -10.35 15.59
CA ILE A 81 -5.46 -10.44 16.14
C ILE A 81 -6.26 -9.17 15.83
N PHE A 82 -5.65 -7.99 15.98
CA PHE A 82 -6.33 -6.72 15.69
C PHE A 82 -6.71 -6.62 14.20
N THR A 83 -5.80 -7.02 13.31
CA THR A 83 -6.00 -6.95 11.86
C THR A 83 -7.07 -7.95 11.40
N GLU A 84 -6.99 -9.20 11.87
CA GLU A 84 -8.02 -10.20 11.62
C GLU A 84 -9.38 -9.73 12.15
N TRP A 85 -9.40 -9.13 13.34
CA TRP A 85 -10.63 -8.58 13.91
C TRP A 85 -11.22 -7.48 13.01
N LEU A 86 -10.41 -6.54 12.49
CA LEU A 86 -10.89 -5.55 11.53
C LEU A 86 -11.49 -6.18 10.27
N GLN A 87 -10.82 -7.20 9.73
CA GLN A 87 -11.25 -7.87 8.50
C GLN A 87 -12.56 -8.63 8.70
N HIS A 88 -12.63 -9.47 9.73
CA HIS A 88 -13.78 -10.34 9.96
C HIS A 88 -14.98 -9.60 10.57
N ARG A 89 -14.72 -8.66 11.49
CA ARG A 89 -15.79 -7.97 12.21
C ARG A 89 -16.34 -6.77 11.44
N HIS A 90 -15.47 -6.06 10.72
CA HIS A 90 -15.81 -4.80 10.08
C HIS A 90 -15.67 -4.82 8.57
N GLY A 91 -15.29 -5.95 7.97
CA GLY A 91 -15.21 -6.09 6.52
C GLY A 91 -14.10 -5.26 5.88
N VAL A 92 -13.12 -4.80 6.66
CA VAL A 92 -11.97 -4.06 6.12
C VAL A 92 -11.14 -5.05 5.29
N PRO A 93 -10.94 -4.83 3.99
CA PRO A 93 -10.19 -5.77 3.16
C PRO A 93 -8.73 -5.89 3.61
N GLU A 94 -8.17 -7.08 3.49
CA GLU A 94 -6.73 -7.22 3.34
C GLU A 94 -6.38 -6.71 1.95
N HIS A 95 -5.49 -5.72 1.84
CA HIS A 95 -4.94 -5.40 0.54
C HIS A 95 -4.06 -6.56 0.11
N ALA A 96 -4.57 -7.42 -0.77
CA ALA A 96 -3.73 -8.26 -1.60
C ALA A 96 -2.81 -7.29 -2.33
N GLN A 97 -1.55 -7.26 -1.93
CA GLN A 97 -0.50 -6.62 -2.71
C GLN A 97 -0.75 -7.06 -4.15
N GLU A 98 -0.99 -6.11 -5.06
CA GLU A 98 -0.71 -6.33 -6.48
C GLU A 98 0.59 -7.09 -6.48
N ALA A 99 0.51 -8.36 -6.91
CA ALA A 99 1.58 -9.33 -6.77
C ALA A 99 2.88 -8.57 -6.93
N ALA A 100 3.78 -8.68 -5.95
CA ALA A 100 5.13 -8.16 -6.11
C ALA A 100 5.49 -8.40 -7.56
N GLU A 101 5.87 -7.34 -8.28
CA GLU A 101 6.52 -7.47 -9.57
C GLU A 101 7.83 -8.24 -9.29
N ASP A 102 7.70 -9.54 -9.01
CA ASP A 102 8.70 -10.58 -8.99
C ASP A 102 9.04 -10.94 -10.45
N THR A 103 8.85 -10.00 -11.38
CA THR A 103 9.84 -9.83 -12.43
C THR A 103 11.16 -9.54 -11.73
N VAL A 104 11.93 -10.61 -11.53
CA VAL A 104 13.37 -10.56 -11.35
C VAL A 104 13.87 -9.46 -12.30
N LEU A 105 14.24 -8.31 -11.74
CA LEU A 105 14.83 -7.24 -12.53
C LEU A 105 16.17 -7.78 -13.00
N GLU A 106 16.19 -8.35 -14.21
CA GLU A 106 17.41 -8.82 -14.82
C GLU A 106 18.37 -7.63 -14.91
N GLN A 107 19.56 -7.82 -14.36
CA GLN A 107 20.59 -6.79 -14.36
C GLN A 107 20.93 -6.47 -15.82
N VAL A 108 20.68 -5.22 -16.23
CA VAL A 108 20.95 -4.76 -17.60
C VAL A 108 22.42 -5.07 -17.93
N PRO A 109 22.71 -5.86 -18.98
CA PRO A 109 24.07 -6.18 -19.36
C PRO A 109 24.83 -4.91 -19.72
N LEU A 110 25.77 -4.48 -18.88
CA LEU A 110 26.59 -3.26 -19.05
C LEU A 110 27.40 -3.23 -20.36
N ASN A 111 27.52 -4.37 -21.03
CA ASN A 111 28.40 -4.57 -22.18
C ASN A 111 27.66 -4.83 -23.50
N SER A 112 26.34 -4.61 -23.56
CA SER A 112 25.54 -4.85 -24.78
C SER A 112 24.76 -3.61 -25.16
N ALA A 113 24.78 -3.24 -26.46
CA ALA A 113 23.95 -2.17 -27.03
C ALA A 113 22.43 -2.43 -26.92
N ALA A 114 22.02 -3.61 -26.45
CA ALA A 114 20.63 -3.96 -26.18
C ALA A 114 19.96 -3.05 -25.14
N TRP A 115 20.71 -2.33 -24.30
CA TRP A 115 20.14 -1.34 -23.36
C TRP A 115 19.42 -0.16 -24.04
N ILE A 116 19.73 0.12 -25.31
CA ILE A 116 19.09 1.19 -26.08
C ILE A 116 17.71 0.75 -26.60
N ALA A 117 17.50 -0.56 -26.75
CA ALA A 117 16.18 -1.11 -26.99
C ALA A 117 15.51 -1.33 -25.63
N ALA A 118 14.75 -0.34 -25.17
CA ALA A 118 13.78 -0.60 -24.10
C ALA A 118 12.98 -1.84 -24.52
N PRO A 119 12.79 -2.84 -23.64
CA PRO A 119 11.89 -3.94 -23.93
C PRO A 119 10.46 -3.39 -23.90
N ALA A 120 10.06 -2.74 -25.00
CA ALA A 120 8.67 -2.52 -25.29
C ALA A 120 8.09 -3.93 -25.45
N GLY A 121 7.26 -4.34 -24.48
CA GLY A 121 6.46 -5.54 -24.66
C GLY A 121 5.57 -5.36 -25.91
N PRO A 122 5.04 -6.45 -26.49
CA PRO A 122 4.20 -6.39 -27.69
C PRO A 122 3.06 -5.36 -27.59
N ALA A 123 2.49 -5.19 -26.40
CA ALA A 123 1.45 -4.21 -26.12
C ALA A 123 1.92 -2.75 -26.23
N SER A 124 3.19 -2.47 -25.90
CA SER A 124 3.78 -1.13 -26.03
C SER A 124 4.08 -0.78 -27.49
N ASP A 125 4.52 -1.77 -28.29
CA ASP A 125 4.74 -1.59 -29.74
C ASP A 125 3.42 -1.31 -30.48
N GLU A 126 2.35 -2.04 -30.15
CA GLU A 126 1.01 -1.80 -30.72
C GLU A 126 0.49 -0.39 -30.41
N LEU A 127 0.63 0.06 -29.16
CA LEU A 127 0.26 1.43 -28.76
C LEU A 127 1.11 2.48 -29.48
N PHE A 128 2.41 2.27 -29.59
CA PHE A 128 3.33 3.18 -30.26
C PHE A 128 2.97 3.33 -31.74
N HIS A 129 2.73 2.21 -32.44
CA HIS A 129 2.27 2.22 -33.82
C HIS A 129 0.92 2.93 -33.97
N HIS A 130 -0.04 2.65 -33.08
CA HIS A 130 -1.33 3.30 -33.12
C HIS A 130 -1.21 4.83 -32.97
N VAL A 131 -0.39 5.31 -32.02
CA VAL A 131 -0.17 6.75 -31.80
C VAL A 131 0.50 7.39 -33.01
N LEU A 132 1.55 6.79 -33.57
CA LEU A 132 2.23 7.33 -34.74
C LEU A 132 1.33 7.40 -35.98
N THR A 133 0.50 6.37 -36.22
CA THR A 133 -0.46 6.38 -37.32
C THR A 133 -1.48 7.49 -37.15
N ARG A 134 -1.97 7.72 -35.93
CA ARG A 134 -2.92 8.81 -35.66
C ARG A 134 -2.31 10.19 -35.94
N ILE A 135 -1.08 10.43 -35.46
CA ILE A 135 -0.38 11.70 -35.69
C ILE A 135 -0.19 11.96 -37.18
N ALA A 136 0.18 10.94 -37.95
CA ALA A 136 0.34 11.07 -39.39
C ALA A 136 -0.97 11.44 -40.11
N MET A 137 -2.11 10.91 -39.66
CA MET A 137 -3.43 11.22 -40.23
C MET A 137 -3.99 12.59 -39.79
N ASP A 138 -3.58 13.09 -38.62
CA ASP A 138 -3.99 14.42 -38.13
C ASP A 138 -3.18 15.58 -38.75
N THR A 139 -2.18 15.27 -39.60
CA THR A 139 -1.29 16.27 -40.25
C THR A 139 -1.65 16.53 -41.72
N ASP A 140 -2.72 15.93 -42.24
CA ASP A 140 -3.37 16.24 -43.54
C ASP A 140 -4.65 17.07 -43.34
#